data_AF-A0A1Z5JUU8-F1
#
_entry.id   AF-A0A1Z5JUU8-F1
#
_cell.length_a   1.000
_cell.length_b   1.000
_cell.length_c   1.000
_cell.angle_alpha   90.00
_cell.angle_beta   90.00
_cell.angle_gamma   90.00
#
_symmetry.space_group_name_H-M   'P 1'
#
loop_
_entity.id
_entity.type
_entity.pdbx_description
1 polymer ?
#
loop_
_entity_poly.entity_id
_entity_poly.type
_entity_poly.pdbx_seq_one_letter_code
_entity_poly.pdbx_strand_id
1 'polypeptide(L)'
;MSGRKKPNDPLLEVIPHSLLKPEHVKDFNKYKGLGVLHENGTFMCCSPLRVREVPPVGHRRVYFIYCDSGISRSFSFTSPNDKTLAQTVTYFMKWGEMDFPKINEFEISAPRGTFDFRAAGSPCLARLLQLSLPRKLKLINLQLSVEQSIILATRPYPIKLALSGGRFEDDGSAFTKCVKKRKASFGSFVVFKKMPVLSKRSMCRLLQAECIDVFKIYDLSGTIAPLFSGAKSVIYSGSIADLDTDLEQFNIATRNLSLTLDARPRRTFPVIPVPRTFPAEPVIAFLRRLAQYCHLIELKIKFCSFCNLDIPDAITRELFGTVLANVDLQILDLAGWFCYIQLMKEQFTELFECVKVHKSLRTLRINVHDKEGTFGPSFIYLRRLLSCNRKLVVTCGNGKVYTDKKGTIKALYSLNRFYAGLVAMVAQCPIWRSLLVTTTLVKSASKNFQRTALLFEKHSDILHELLQHADLDIEGQENYFALLPSRPRRHS
;
A
#
# COMPACT_ATOMS: atom_id res chain seq x y z
N MET A 1 -25.21 -20.85 36.66
CA MET A 1 -25.05 -21.44 35.32
C MET A 1 -26.40 -21.39 34.61
N SER A 2 -26.68 -20.34 33.83
CA SER A 2 -27.89 -20.29 32.99
C SER A 2 -27.58 -20.90 31.62
N GLY A 3 -28.30 -21.94 31.25
CA GLY A 3 -28.17 -22.60 29.96
C GLY A 3 -28.67 -21.68 28.85
N ARG A 4 -27.76 -21.07 28.08
CA ARG A 4 -28.11 -20.46 26.79
C ARG A 4 -28.49 -21.58 25.81
N LYS A 5 -29.76 -21.65 25.42
CA LYS A 5 -30.21 -22.43 24.26
C LYS A 5 -29.38 -22.02 23.05
N LYS A 6 -28.69 -22.97 22.42
CA LYS A 6 -28.05 -22.74 21.11
C LYS A 6 -29.17 -22.35 20.13
N PRO A 7 -28.99 -21.28 19.33
CA PRO A 7 -29.92 -21.00 18.24
C PRO A 7 -29.99 -22.22 17.31
N ASN A 8 -31.18 -22.56 16.84
CA ASN A 8 -31.38 -23.60 15.83
C ASN A 8 -30.62 -23.16 14.56
N ASP A 9 -29.44 -23.72 14.32
CA ASP A 9 -28.75 -23.55 13.05
C ASP A 9 -29.63 -24.17 11.96
N PRO A 10 -29.97 -23.43 10.89
CA PRO A 10 -30.73 -23.99 9.77
C PRO A 10 -29.95 -25.17 9.19
N LEU A 11 -30.58 -26.35 9.15
CA LEU A 11 -29.99 -27.56 8.60
C LEU A 11 -29.63 -27.31 7.12
N LEU A 12 -28.37 -27.51 6.74
CA LEU A 12 -27.98 -27.51 5.33
C LEU A 12 -28.68 -28.67 4.62
N GLU A 13 -29.50 -28.36 3.63
CA GLU A 13 -30.07 -29.37 2.75
C GLU A 13 -28.98 -29.84 1.76
N VAL A 14 -28.73 -31.15 1.77
CA VAL A 14 -27.71 -31.79 0.93
C VAL A 14 -28.39 -32.41 -0.28
N ILE A 15 -28.01 -31.98 -1.47
CA ILE A 15 -28.58 -32.48 -2.72
C ILE A 15 -27.53 -33.35 -3.45
N PRO A 16 -27.88 -34.58 -3.88
CA PRO A 16 -27.00 -35.41 -4.70
C PRO A 16 -26.55 -34.71 -6.00
N HIS A 17 -25.26 -34.81 -6.37
CA HIS A 17 -24.72 -34.17 -7.58
C HIS A 17 -25.43 -34.61 -8.88
N SER A 18 -25.91 -35.85 -8.94
CA SER A 18 -26.65 -36.38 -10.08
C SER A 18 -27.89 -35.54 -10.45
N LEU A 19 -28.46 -34.81 -9.49
CA LEU A 19 -29.66 -34.00 -9.68
C LEU A 19 -29.37 -32.55 -10.09
N LEU A 20 -28.17 -32.03 -9.87
CA LEU A 20 -27.88 -30.60 -10.04
C LEU A 20 -26.97 -30.25 -11.22
N LYS A 21 -26.21 -31.22 -11.77
CA LYS A 21 -25.23 -31.07 -12.88
C LYS A 21 -24.91 -29.62 -13.26
N PRO A 22 -24.30 -28.83 -12.36
CA PRO A 22 -24.10 -27.41 -12.60
C PRO A 22 -22.99 -27.26 -13.64
N GLU A 23 -23.31 -26.63 -14.76
CA GLU A 23 -22.36 -26.36 -15.84
C GLU A 23 -21.65 -25.01 -15.63
N HIS A 24 -22.32 -24.08 -14.93
CA HIS A 24 -21.80 -22.75 -14.66
C HIS A 24 -21.81 -22.41 -13.18
N VAL A 25 -20.84 -21.57 -12.76
CA VAL A 25 -20.79 -21.06 -11.38
C VAL A 25 -22.05 -20.24 -11.03
N LYS A 26 -22.69 -19.63 -12.03
CA LYS A 26 -23.93 -18.86 -11.84
C LYS A 26 -25.10 -19.74 -11.37
N ASP A 27 -25.07 -21.04 -11.66
CA ASP A 27 -26.14 -21.96 -11.25
C ASP A 27 -26.21 -22.07 -9.73
N PHE A 28 -25.06 -21.95 -9.03
CA PHE A 28 -25.01 -21.92 -7.56
C PHE A 28 -25.71 -20.71 -6.94
N ASN A 29 -25.93 -19.62 -7.69
CA ASN A 29 -26.65 -18.47 -7.14
C ASN A 29 -28.13 -18.78 -6.88
N LYS A 30 -28.70 -19.76 -7.59
CA LYS A 30 -30.09 -20.21 -7.37
C LYS A 30 -30.22 -21.00 -6.05
N TYR A 31 -29.11 -21.53 -5.56
CA TYR A 31 -29.07 -22.51 -4.49
C TYR A 31 -28.40 -21.91 -3.25
N LYS A 32 -29.10 -20.97 -2.59
CA LYS A 32 -28.60 -20.29 -1.39
C LYS A 32 -28.37 -21.29 -0.25
N GLY A 33 -27.13 -21.74 -0.07
CA GLY A 33 -26.73 -22.62 1.04
C GLY A 33 -26.90 -24.11 0.77
N LEU A 34 -27.03 -24.54 -0.48
CA LEU A 34 -27.09 -25.96 -0.80
C LEU A 34 -25.68 -26.54 -1.01
N GLY A 35 -25.50 -27.73 -0.46
CA GLY A 35 -24.33 -28.55 -0.67
C GLY A 35 -24.53 -29.58 -1.77
N VAL A 36 -23.51 -29.78 -2.59
CA VAL A 36 -23.48 -30.79 -3.65
C VAL A 36 -22.52 -31.90 -3.24
N LEU A 37 -23.03 -33.13 -3.12
CA LEU A 37 -22.22 -34.31 -2.86
C LEU A 37 -21.82 -34.98 -4.17
N HIS A 38 -20.53 -34.96 -4.50
CA HIS A 38 -19.97 -35.59 -5.69
C HIS A 38 -19.82 -37.11 -5.52
N GLU A 39 -19.85 -37.86 -6.62
CA GLU A 39 -19.74 -39.32 -6.64
C GLU A 39 -18.46 -39.87 -6.00
N ASN A 40 -17.39 -39.06 -5.95
CA ASN A 40 -16.11 -39.42 -5.32
C ASN A 40 -16.10 -39.15 -3.80
N GLY A 41 -17.26 -38.86 -3.20
CA GLY A 41 -17.43 -38.55 -1.79
C GLY A 41 -17.01 -37.13 -1.40
N THR A 42 -16.66 -36.27 -2.36
CA THR A 42 -16.34 -34.86 -2.06
C THR A 42 -17.63 -34.05 -1.92
N PHE A 43 -17.76 -33.33 -0.81
CA PHE A 43 -18.83 -32.38 -0.60
C PHE A 43 -18.38 -30.98 -0.98
N MET A 44 -19.16 -30.29 -1.80
CA MET A 44 -18.92 -28.91 -2.20
C MET A 44 -20.08 -28.02 -1.74
N CYS A 45 -19.78 -26.91 -1.08
CA CYS A 45 -20.76 -25.92 -0.68
C CYS A 45 -20.34 -24.53 -1.17
N CYS A 46 -21.29 -23.79 -1.76
CA CYS A 46 -21.09 -22.40 -2.17
C CYS A 46 -21.78 -21.47 -1.17
N SER A 47 -21.01 -20.57 -0.55
CA SER A 47 -21.53 -19.58 0.39
C SER A 47 -21.26 -18.15 -0.10
N PRO A 48 -22.27 -17.25 -0.08
CA PRO A 48 -22.13 -15.85 -0.44
C PRO A 48 -21.38 -15.02 0.61
N LEU A 49 -21.09 -15.58 1.77
CA LEU A 49 -20.36 -14.93 2.86
C LEU A 49 -19.23 -15.84 3.33
N ARG A 50 -18.20 -15.26 3.96
CA ARG A 50 -17.11 -16.01 4.63
C ARG A 50 -17.60 -16.70 5.91
N VAL A 51 -18.81 -17.24 5.92
CA VAL A 51 -19.34 -18.04 7.02
C VAL A 51 -18.54 -19.33 7.04
N ARG A 52 -17.75 -19.50 8.09
CA ARG A 52 -16.99 -20.73 8.31
C ARG A 52 -17.94 -21.76 8.90
N GLU A 53 -18.67 -22.45 8.04
CA GLU A 53 -19.41 -23.63 8.46
C GLU A 53 -18.42 -24.64 9.07
N VAL A 54 -18.79 -25.19 10.22
CA VAL A 54 -17.99 -26.20 10.93
C VAL A 54 -18.25 -27.53 10.23
N PRO A 55 -17.23 -28.18 9.63
CA PRO A 55 -17.43 -29.45 8.96
C PRO A 55 -17.61 -30.56 9.99
N PRO A 56 -18.06 -31.75 9.52
CA PRO A 56 -17.79 -32.99 10.21
C PRO A 56 -16.30 -33.09 10.60
N VAL A 57 -16.02 -33.52 11.83
CA VAL A 57 -14.66 -33.73 12.33
C VAL A 57 -13.93 -34.74 11.42
N GLY A 58 -12.62 -34.56 11.21
CA GLY A 58 -11.76 -35.51 10.49
C GLY A 58 -11.60 -35.29 8.98
N HIS A 59 -12.39 -34.42 8.34
CA HIS A 59 -12.28 -34.19 6.90
C HIS A 59 -11.23 -33.15 6.52
N ARG A 60 -10.58 -33.37 5.36
CA ARG A 60 -9.73 -32.38 4.68
C ARG A 60 -10.60 -31.32 4.03
N ARG A 61 -10.10 -30.08 4.00
CA ARG A 61 -10.87 -28.94 3.50
C ARG A 61 -10.01 -27.95 2.74
N VAL A 62 -10.52 -27.53 1.59
CA VAL A 62 -9.97 -26.44 0.78
C VAL A 62 -11.07 -25.44 0.46
N TYR A 63 -10.71 -24.17 0.50
CA TYR A 63 -11.56 -23.05 0.10
C TYR A 63 -11.03 -22.43 -1.18
N PHE A 64 -11.96 -22.08 -2.05
CA PHE A 64 -11.74 -21.20 -3.18
C PHE A 64 -12.55 -19.95 -2.93
N ILE A 65 -11.87 -18.85 -2.68
CA ILE A 65 -12.50 -17.56 -2.40
C ILE A 65 -12.13 -16.64 -3.54
N TYR A 66 -13.12 -16.05 -4.18
CA TYR A 66 -12.88 -14.95 -5.11
C TYR A 66 -13.65 -13.71 -4.67
N CYS A 67 -13.04 -12.57 -4.92
CA CYS A 67 -13.62 -11.27 -4.63
C CYS A 67 -13.77 -10.47 -5.92
N ASP A 68 -15.00 -10.08 -6.24
CA ASP A 68 -15.32 -9.15 -7.31
C ASP A 68 -16.12 -7.98 -6.73
N SER A 69 -15.68 -6.75 -7.00
CA SER A 69 -16.41 -5.52 -6.67
C SER A 69 -16.88 -5.41 -5.20
N GLY A 70 -16.12 -6.03 -4.28
CA GLY A 70 -16.43 -6.06 -2.84
C GLY A 70 -17.26 -7.27 -2.38
N ILE A 71 -17.85 -8.03 -3.31
CA ILE A 71 -18.57 -9.28 -3.01
C ILE A 71 -17.57 -10.42 -2.99
N SER A 72 -17.45 -11.09 -1.83
CA SER A 72 -16.63 -12.30 -1.68
C SER A 72 -17.53 -13.52 -1.78
N ARG A 73 -17.25 -14.43 -2.71
CA ARG A 73 -17.88 -15.75 -2.75
C ARG A 73 -16.86 -16.81 -2.37
N SER A 74 -17.30 -17.82 -1.62
CA SER A 74 -16.44 -18.91 -1.20
C SER A 74 -17.05 -20.25 -1.54
N PHE A 75 -16.27 -21.09 -2.21
CA PHE A 75 -16.54 -22.50 -2.44
C PHE A 75 -15.72 -23.27 -1.43
N SER A 76 -16.38 -24.07 -0.61
CA SER A 76 -15.73 -24.97 0.31
C SER A 76 -15.84 -26.38 -0.23
N PHE A 77 -14.71 -27.08 -0.27
CA PHE A 77 -14.61 -28.46 -0.71
C PHE A 77 -14.13 -29.27 0.49
N THR A 78 -14.87 -30.31 0.84
CA THR A 78 -14.59 -31.19 1.97
C THR A 78 -14.49 -32.62 1.46
N SER A 79 -13.43 -33.32 1.84
CA SER A 79 -13.17 -34.68 1.35
C SER A 79 -12.47 -35.53 2.43
N PRO A 80 -12.61 -36.87 2.41
CA PRO A 80 -11.83 -37.77 3.25
C PRO A 80 -10.31 -37.70 3.00
N ASN A 81 -9.87 -37.40 1.77
CA ASN A 81 -8.44 -37.34 1.43
C ASN A 81 -8.11 -36.30 0.34
N ASP A 82 -6.82 -35.96 0.23
CA ASP A 82 -6.32 -34.93 -0.68
C ASP A 82 -6.47 -35.33 -2.16
N LYS A 83 -6.41 -36.62 -2.49
CA LYS A 83 -6.50 -37.10 -3.88
C LYS A 83 -7.88 -36.84 -4.48
N THR A 84 -8.95 -37.26 -3.81
CA THR A 84 -10.32 -37.02 -4.27
C THR A 84 -10.66 -35.53 -4.21
N LEU A 85 -10.12 -34.80 -3.23
CA LEU A 85 -10.27 -33.35 -3.15
C LEU A 85 -9.64 -32.65 -4.36
N ALA A 86 -8.43 -33.04 -4.75
CA ALA A 86 -7.73 -32.49 -5.90
C ALA A 86 -8.41 -32.83 -7.23
N GLN A 87 -9.00 -34.03 -7.36
CA GLN A 87 -9.83 -34.38 -8.53
C GLN A 87 -11.05 -33.46 -8.64
N THR A 88 -11.77 -33.23 -7.54
CA THR A 88 -12.92 -32.32 -7.52
C THR A 88 -12.52 -30.88 -7.83
N VAL A 89 -11.39 -30.41 -7.30
CA VAL A 89 -10.82 -29.10 -7.65
C VAL A 89 -10.49 -29.02 -9.14
N THR A 90 -9.86 -30.06 -9.69
CA THR A 90 -9.51 -30.11 -11.12
C THR A 90 -10.77 -30.08 -11.98
N TYR A 91 -11.80 -30.82 -11.60
CA TYR A 91 -13.11 -30.81 -12.25
C TYR A 91 -13.75 -29.42 -12.18
N PHE A 92 -13.77 -28.79 -11.01
CA PHE A 92 -14.28 -27.42 -10.83
C PHE A 92 -13.55 -26.40 -11.70
N MET A 93 -12.22 -26.55 -11.88
CA MET A 93 -11.45 -25.68 -12.78
C MET A 93 -11.73 -25.92 -14.26
N LYS A 94 -12.31 -27.07 -14.63
CA LYS A 94 -12.71 -27.33 -16.02
C LYS A 94 -13.93 -26.54 -16.46
N TRP A 95 -14.72 -26.02 -15.52
CA TRP A 95 -15.96 -25.26 -15.78
C TRP A 95 -15.78 -23.93 -16.52
N GLY A 96 -14.54 -23.62 -16.94
CA GLY A 96 -14.15 -23.05 -18.24
C GLY A 96 -14.67 -21.72 -18.75
N GLU A 97 -15.92 -21.41 -18.47
CA GLU A 97 -16.57 -20.12 -18.62
C GLU A 97 -17.09 -19.75 -17.25
N MET A 98 -16.18 -19.62 -16.29
CA MET A 98 -16.53 -18.83 -15.13
C MET A 98 -16.68 -17.41 -15.65
N ASP A 99 -17.92 -17.02 -15.95
CA ASP A 99 -18.37 -15.64 -16.16
C ASP A 99 -18.16 -14.84 -14.87
N PHE A 100 -16.91 -14.73 -14.45
CA PHE A 100 -16.46 -13.85 -13.42
C PHE A 100 -15.96 -12.60 -14.13
N PRO A 101 -16.82 -11.59 -14.34
CA PRO A 101 -16.33 -10.31 -14.77
C PRO A 101 -15.24 -9.86 -13.78
N LYS A 102 -14.00 -9.77 -14.26
CA LYS A 102 -12.87 -9.10 -13.59
C LYS A 102 -12.64 -9.50 -12.13
N ILE A 103 -12.29 -10.78 -11.87
CA ILE A 103 -11.83 -11.21 -10.54
C ILE A 103 -10.64 -10.34 -10.10
N ASN A 104 -10.81 -9.60 -9.00
CA ASN A 104 -9.74 -8.76 -8.46
C ASN A 104 -8.76 -9.58 -7.60
N GLU A 105 -9.29 -10.55 -6.86
CA GLU A 105 -8.54 -11.37 -5.92
C GLU A 105 -9.06 -12.81 -5.92
N PHE A 106 -8.13 -13.75 -5.97
CA PHE A 106 -8.39 -15.17 -5.87
C PHE A 106 -7.58 -15.77 -4.72
N GLU A 107 -8.19 -16.61 -3.89
CA GLU A 107 -7.56 -17.24 -2.73
C GLU A 107 -7.90 -18.73 -2.71
N ILE A 108 -6.86 -19.57 -2.64
CA ILE A 108 -6.95 -20.99 -2.36
C ILE A 108 -6.39 -21.23 -0.97
N SER A 109 -7.18 -21.82 -0.08
CA SER A 109 -6.81 -21.92 1.34
C SER A 109 -7.21 -23.25 1.96
N ALA A 110 -6.27 -23.91 2.65
CA ALA A 110 -6.52 -25.11 3.44
C ALA A 110 -6.32 -24.80 4.93
N PRO A 111 -7.33 -24.37 5.70
CA PRO A 111 -7.09 -23.84 7.05
C PRO A 111 -6.69 -24.90 8.09
N ARG A 112 -6.83 -26.19 7.79
CA ARG A 112 -6.48 -27.31 8.69
C ARG A 112 -5.34 -28.14 8.11
N GLY A 113 -4.12 -27.60 8.21
CA GLY A 113 -2.90 -28.26 7.71
C GLY A 113 -2.61 -27.95 6.25
N THR A 114 -1.62 -28.66 5.69
CA THR A 114 -1.21 -28.48 4.28
C THR A 114 -2.08 -29.36 3.37
N PHE A 115 -2.54 -28.79 2.26
CA PHE A 115 -3.21 -29.52 1.17
C PHE A 115 -2.23 -29.81 0.02
N ASP A 116 -2.15 -31.06 -0.42
CA ASP A 116 -1.34 -31.42 -1.59
C ASP A 116 -1.97 -30.98 -2.92
N PHE A 117 -1.68 -29.74 -3.32
CA PHE A 117 -2.19 -29.16 -4.56
C PHE A 117 -1.50 -29.73 -5.81
N ARG A 118 -0.43 -30.52 -5.66
CA ARG A 118 0.24 -31.19 -6.79
C ARG A 118 -0.71 -32.12 -7.52
N ALA A 119 -1.59 -32.81 -6.78
CA ALA A 119 -2.56 -33.74 -7.32
C ALA A 119 -3.59 -33.08 -8.26
N ALA A 120 -3.77 -31.75 -8.20
CA ALA A 120 -4.62 -31.01 -9.13
C ALA A 120 -3.93 -30.78 -10.51
N GLY A 121 -2.64 -31.05 -10.59
CA GLY A 121 -1.83 -30.87 -11.79
C GLY A 121 -1.45 -29.41 -12.06
N SER A 122 -0.41 -29.23 -12.88
CA SER A 122 0.05 -27.93 -13.35
C SER A 122 -0.93 -27.22 -14.31
N PRO A 123 -1.71 -27.92 -15.19
CA PRO A 123 -2.68 -27.26 -16.06
C PRO A 123 -3.81 -26.55 -15.28
N CYS A 124 -4.19 -27.10 -14.13
CA CYS A 124 -5.18 -26.50 -13.23
C CYS A 124 -4.72 -25.10 -12.76
N LEU A 125 -3.47 -24.98 -12.29
CA LEU A 125 -2.91 -23.70 -11.88
C LEU A 125 -2.67 -22.74 -13.05
N ALA A 126 -2.21 -23.24 -14.20
CA ALA A 126 -2.05 -22.42 -15.39
C ALA A 126 -3.38 -21.81 -15.83
N ARG A 127 -4.45 -22.62 -15.88
CA ARG A 127 -5.80 -22.17 -16.20
C ARG A 127 -6.31 -21.17 -15.18
N LEU A 128 -6.08 -21.42 -13.89
CA LEU A 128 -6.43 -20.48 -12.83
C LEU A 128 -5.82 -19.10 -13.09
N LEU A 129 -4.53 -19.06 -13.41
CA LEU A 129 -3.79 -17.85 -13.73
C LEU A 129 -4.15 -17.22 -15.08
N GLN A 130 -4.89 -17.91 -15.95
CA GLN A 130 -5.43 -17.39 -17.20
C GLN A 130 -6.85 -16.83 -17.02
N LEU A 131 -7.74 -17.58 -16.35
CA LEU A 131 -9.13 -17.20 -16.05
C LEU A 131 -9.19 -15.95 -15.21
N SER A 132 -8.28 -15.91 -14.25
CA SER A 132 -8.00 -14.68 -13.56
C SER A 132 -6.93 -13.97 -14.40
N LEU A 133 -7.20 -12.75 -14.84
CA LEU A 133 -6.16 -11.74 -14.89
C LEU A 133 -6.05 -11.15 -13.47
N PRO A 134 -5.99 -11.95 -12.37
CA PRO A 134 -6.21 -11.35 -11.08
C PRO A 134 -5.00 -10.48 -10.83
N ARG A 135 -5.27 -9.28 -10.37
CA ARG A 135 -4.18 -8.49 -9.81
C ARG A 135 -3.62 -9.17 -8.57
N LYS A 136 -4.33 -10.12 -7.94
CA LYS A 136 -3.92 -10.77 -6.69
C LYS A 136 -4.30 -12.26 -6.56
N LEU A 137 -3.31 -13.11 -6.30
CA LEU A 137 -3.47 -14.53 -6.00
C LEU A 137 -2.94 -14.84 -4.61
N LYS A 138 -3.72 -15.53 -3.78
CA LYS A 138 -3.33 -16.02 -2.46
C LYS A 138 -3.35 -17.54 -2.41
N LEU A 139 -2.27 -18.13 -1.95
CA LEU A 139 -2.12 -19.56 -1.75
C LEU A 139 -1.78 -19.80 -0.28
N ILE A 140 -2.70 -20.42 0.46
CA ILE A 140 -2.62 -20.60 1.91
C ILE A 140 -2.62 -22.10 2.23
N ASN A 141 -1.56 -22.55 2.88
CA ASN A 141 -1.32 -23.92 3.31
C ASN A 141 -1.39 -24.93 2.16
N LEU A 142 -0.74 -24.61 1.03
CA LEU A 142 -0.66 -25.50 -0.14
C LEU A 142 0.74 -26.06 -0.31
N GLN A 143 0.81 -27.33 -0.72
CA GLN A 143 2.01 -27.92 -1.30
C GLN A 143 1.94 -27.85 -2.82
N LEU A 144 2.93 -27.22 -3.44
CA LEU A 144 2.99 -26.97 -4.89
C LEU A 144 4.10 -27.80 -5.53
N SER A 145 3.87 -28.27 -6.76
CA SER A 145 4.87 -29.02 -7.51
C SER A 145 5.94 -28.08 -8.08
N VAL A 146 7.03 -28.68 -8.55
CA VAL A 146 8.08 -27.93 -9.27
C VAL A 146 7.49 -27.20 -10.48
N GLU A 147 6.68 -27.88 -11.30
CA GLU A 147 6.05 -27.31 -12.51
C GLU A 147 5.06 -26.19 -12.16
N GLN A 148 4.26 -26.37 -11.11
CA GLN A 148 3.35 -25.34 -10.61
C GLN A 148 4.11 -24.09 -10.16
N SER A 149 5.25 -24.28 -9.49
CA SER A 149 6.12 -23.19 -9.06
C SER A 149 6.72 -22.42 -10.26
N ILE A 150 7.12 -23.14 -11.31
CA ILE A 150 7.63 -22.55 -12.56
C ILE A 150 6.54 -21.71 -13.21
N ILE A 151 5.33 -22.26 -13.35
CA ILE A 151 4.17 -21.55 -13.95
C ILE A 151 3.87 -20.24 -13.21
N LEU A 152 3.94 -20.24 -11.87
CA LEU A 152 3.77 -19.01 -11.08
C LEU A 152 4.87 -17.98 -11.36
N ALA A 153 6.12 -18.44 -11.46
CA ALA A 153 7.28 -17.58 -11.64
C ALA A 153 7.42 -17.02 -13.06
N THR A 154 6.96 -17.72 -14.10
CA THR A 154 7.18 -17.38 -15.51
C THR A 154 6.02 -16.64 -16.18
N ARG A 155 5.00 -16.22 -15.42
CA ARG A 155 3.85 -15.47 -15.98
C ARG A 155 4.30 -14.22 -16.75
N PRO A 156 3.78 -13.97 -17.97
CA PRO A 156 4.21 -12.80 -18.76
C PRO A 156 3.81 -11.46 -18.13
N TYR A 157 2.73 -11.43 -17.35
CA TYR A 157 2.20 -10.21 -16.73
C TYR A 157 2.51 -10.16 -15.22
N PRO A 158 2.62 -8.95 -14.63
CA PRO A 158 2.79 -8.78 -13.19
C PRO A 158 1.62 -9.36 -12.39
N ILE A 159 1.91 -9.98 -11.24
CA ILE A 159 0.92 -10.56 -10.32
C ILE A 159 1.19 -10.08 -8.89
N LYS A 160 0.16 -9.93 -8.05
CA LYS A 160 0.33 -9.83 -6.59
C LYS A 160 0.16 -11.22 -5.97
N LEU A 161 1.25 -11.96 -5.87
CA LEU A 161 1.26 -13.29 -5.28
C LEU A 161 1.42 -13.21 -3.76
N ALA A 162 0.60 -13.95 -3.04
CA ALA A 162 0.62 -14.04 -1.59
C ALA A 162 0.69 -15.51 -1.16
N LEU A 163 1.74 -15.86 -0.42
CA LEU A 163 1.97 -17.22 0.08
C LEU A 163 1.92 -17.24 1.60
N SER A 164 1.27 -18.26 2.17
CA SER A 164 1.17 -18.44 3.62
C SER A 164 1.16 -19.92 3.96
N GLY A 165 2.01 -20.39 4.87
CA GLY A 165 1.85 -21.71 5.48
C GLY A 165 1.97 -22.94 4.55
N GLY A 166 2.38 -22.75 3.30
CA GLY A 166 2.58 -23.80 2.30
C GLY A 166 4.05 -24.20 2.13
N ARG A 167 4.32 -25.05 1.14
CA ARG A 167 5.68 -25.45 0.73
C ARG A 167 5.76 -25.72 -0.76
N PHE A 168 6.90 -25.42 -1.37
CA PHE A 168 7.22 -25.96 -2.69
C PHE A 168 7.89 -27.32 -2.53
N GLU A 169 7.66 -28.21 -3.48
CA GLU A 169 8.27 -29.55 -3.53
C GLU A 169 9.81 -29.51 -3.51
N ASP A 170 10.42 -28.49 -4.13
CA ASP A 170 11.86 -28.28 -4.21
C ASP A 170 12.35 -27.12 -3.33
N ASP A 171 11.62 -26.83 -2.25
CA ASP A 171 11.85 -25.69 -1.34
C ASP A 171 11.95 -24.32 -2.06
N GLY A 172 11.35 -24.21 -3.24
CA GLY A 172 11.23 -23.00 -4.04
C GLY A 172 12.44 -22.71 -4.91
N SER A 173 13.32 -23.69 -5.14
CA SER A 173 14.52 -23.52 -5.97
C SER A 173 14.14 -23.12 -7.41
N ALA A 174 13.20 -23.84 -8.04
CA ALA A 174 12.73 -23.58 -9.40
C ALA A 174 11.97 -22.25 -9.50
N PHE A 175 11.09 -21.94 -8.53
CA PHE A 175 10.40 -20.66 -8.45
C PHE A 175 11.39 -19.49 -8.47
N THR A 176 12.36 -19.49 -7.54
CA THR A 176 13.31 -18.38 -7.38
C THR A 176 14.28 -18.26 -8.55
N LYS A 177 14.72 -19.39 -9.13
CA LYS A 177 15.51 -19.41 -10.38
C LYS A 177 14.77 -18.78 -11.54
N CYS A 178 13.47 -19.03 -11.68
CA CYS A 178 12.65 -18.46 -12.75
C CYS A 178 12.37 -16.97 -12.51
N VAL A 179 12.02 -16.56 -11.28
CA VAL A 179 11.82 -15.14 -10.95
C VAL A 179 13.08 -14.31 -11.22
N LYS A 180 14.26 -14.80 -10.82
CA LYS A 180 15.54 -14.09 -11.05
C LYS A 180 15.87 -13.87 -12.53
N LYS A 181 15.36 -14.72 -13.44
CA LYS A 181 15.57 -14.60 -14.89
C LYS A 181 14.62 -13.62 -15.59
N ARG A 182 13.60 -13.11 -14.88
CA ARG A 182 12.62 -12.20 -15.49
C ARG A 182 13.25 -10.85 -15.80
N LYS A 183 13.04 -10.38 -17.02
CA LYS A 183 13.31 -8.99 -17.41
C LYS A 183 12.13 -8.06 -17.10
N ALA A 184 10.91 -8.57 -17.25
CA ALA A 184 9.69 -7.85 -16.93
C ALA A 184 9.38 -7.89 -15.43
N SER A 185 8.63 -6.91 -14.94
CA SER A 185 8.16 -6.89 -13.56
C SER A 185 7.42 -8.18 -13.19
N PHE A 186 7.72 -8.70 -12.00
CA PHE A 186 6.96 -9.76 -11.35
C PHE A 186 5.68 -9.23 -10.69
N GLY A 187 5.65 -7.95 -10.30
CA GLY A 187 4.59 -7.34 -9.51
C GLY A 187 4.88 -7.39 -8.02
N SER A 188 3.94 -7.89 -7.22
CA SER A 188 4.08 -7.95 -5.76
C SER A 188 4.21 -9.38 -5.26
N PHE A 189 5.10 -9.59 -4.31
CA PHE A 189 5.24 -10.85 -3.61
C PHE A 189 5.05 -10.64 -2.11
N VAL A 190 4.14 -11.42 -1.53
CA VAL A 190 3.74 -11.32 -0.12
C VAL A 190 3.97 -12.65 0.57
N VAL A 191 4.69 -12.65 1.69
CA VAL A 191 4.88 -13.83 2.54
C VAL A 191 4.21 -13.58 3.89
N PHE A 192 3.34 -14.49 4.29
CA PHE A 192 2.68 -14.47 5.60
C PHE A 192 3.15 -15.62 6.48
N LYS A 193 3.42 -15.31 7.76
CA LYS A 193 3.54 -16.26 8.88
C LYS A 193 4.74 -17.23 8.83
N LYS A 194 4.90 -17.93 9.96
CA LYS A 194 6.05 -18.72 10.44
C LYS A 194 6.47 -19.99 9.67
N MET A 195 5.75 -20.46 8.65
CA MET A 195 6.22 -21.67 7.94
C MET A 195 7.01 -21.29 6.70
N PRO A 196 8.23 -21.83 6.51
CA PRO A 196 9.05 -21.49 5.39
C PRO A 196 8.43 -22.07 4.12
N VAL A 197 7.72 -21.24 3.37
CA VAL A 197 7.30 -21.56 2.00
C VAL A 197 8.52 -21.78 1.11
N LEU A 198 9.62 -21.09 1.43
CA LEU A 198 10.91 -21.14 0.76
C LEU A 198 11.98 -21.55 1.76
N SER A 199 12.95 -22.36 1.35
CA SER A 199 14.17 -22.55 2.16
C SER A 199 14.90 -21.22 2.36
N LYS A 200 15.78 -21.15 3.37
CA LYS A 200 16.67 -20.00 3.60
C LYS A 200 17.44 -19.63 2.32
N ARG A 201 17.97 -20.63 1.61
CA ARG A 201 18.73 -20.44 0.35
C ARG A 201 17.84 -19.86 -0.75
N SER A 202 16.65 -20.41 -0.96
CA SER A 202 15.69 -19.89 -1.94
C SER A 202 15.26 -18.47 -1.59
N MET A 203 14.98 -18.17 -0.33
CA MET A 203 14.65 -16.83 0.14
C MET A 203 15.77 -15.84 -0.18
N CYS A 204 17.03 -16.14 0.16
CA CYS A 204 18.17 -15.28 -0.19
C CYS A 204 18.26 -15.00 -1.69
N ARG A 205 18.03 -16.01 -2.55
CA ARG A 205 18.01 -15.82 -4.01
C ARG A 205 16.85 -14.95 -4.47
N LEU A 206 15.68 -15.09 -3.85
CA LEU A 206 14.51 -14.27 -4.15
C LEU A 206 14.73 -12.81 -3.78
N LEU A 207 15.38 -12.57 -2.64
CA LEU A 207 15.72 -11.21 -2.17
C LEU A 207 16.64 -10.50 -3.16
N GLN A 208 17.49 -11.22 -3.88
CA GLN A 208 18.34 -10.64 -4.93
C GLN A 208 17.60 -10.34 -6.25
N ALA A 209 16.29 -10.60 -6.35
CA ALA A 209 15.55 -10.38 -7.58
C ALA A 209 15.08 -8.92 -7.72
N GLU A 210 15.63 -8.20 -8.71
CA GLU A 210 15.28 -6.80 -9.00
C GLU A 210 13.93 -6.63 -9.71
N CYS A 211 13.39 -7.72 -10.28
CA CYS A 211 12.11 -7.67 -11.00
C CYS A 211 10.88 -7.54 -10.09
N ILE A 212 11.04 -7.60 -8.76
CA ILE A 212 9.93 -7.48 -7.81
C ILE A 212 9.64 -6.00 -7.54
N ASP A 213 8.43 -5.54 -7.83
CA ASP A 213 8.05 -4.15 -7.55
C ASP A 213 7.79 -3.94 -6.05
N VAL A 214 7.04 -4.86 -5.42
CA VAL A 214 6.66 -4.74 -4.01
C VAL A 214 6.86 -6.06 -3.29
N PHE A 215 7.82 -6.09 -2.38
CA PHE A 215 8.10 -7.23 -1.53
C PHE A 215 7.54 -6.99 -0.12
N LYS A 216 6.64 -7.86 0.32
CA LYS A 216 5.94 -7.69 1.60
C LYS A 216 6.08 -8.92 2.46
N ILE A 217 6.47 -8.71 3.71
CA ILE A 217 6.63 -9.77 4.68
C ILE A 217 5.94 -9.42 5.97
N TYR A 218 5.27 -10.44 6.48
CA TYR A 218 4.72 -10.46 7.80
C TYR A 218 5.32 -11.60 8.58
N ASP A 219 6.03 -11.26 9.65
CA ASP A 219 6.36 -12.18 10.74
C ASP A 219 7.40 -13.25 10.37
N LEU A 220 8.45 -12.91 9.60
CA LEU A 220 9.64 -13.76 9.43
C LEU A 220 10.49 -13.73 10.71
N SER A 221 10.41 -14.77 11.54
CA SER A 221 11.12 -14.82 12.83
C SER A 221 12.63 -14.87 12.64
N GLY A 222 13.35 -14.04 13.39
CA GLY A 222 14.79 -14.12 13.56
C GLY A 222 15.57 -13.69 12.32
N THR A 223 14.97 -12.90 11.42
CA THR A 223 15.71 -12.41 10.26
C THR A 223 15.16 -11.11 9.69
N ILE A 224 16.08 -10.18 9.46
CA ILE A 224 15.87 -8.94 8.71
C ILE A 224 16.33 -9.02 7.27
N ALA A 225 16.76 -10.20 6.80
CA ALA A 225 17.15 -10.44 5.40
C ALA A 225 16.16 -9.81 4.38
N PRO A 226 14.84 -9.83 4.62
CA PRO A 226 13.86 -9.12 3.79
C PRO A 226 14.09 -7.65 3.49
N LEU A 227 14.71 -6.91 4.41
CA LEU A 227 14.97 -5.47 4.27
C LEU A 227 15.98 -5.18 3.15
N PHE A 228 16.75 -6.20 2.75
CA PHE A 228 17.81 -6.11 1.76
C PHE A 228 17.38 -6.66 0.40
N SER A 229 16.08 -6.79 0.18
CA SER A 229 15.59 -7.19 -1.13
C SER A 229 15.93 -6.13 -2.17
N GLY A 230 16.28 -6.54 -3.39
CA GLY A 230 16.39 -5.67 -4.56
C GLY A 230 15.05 -5.17 -5.10
N ALA A 231 13.95 -5.35 -4.35
CA ALA A 231 12.65 -4.86 -4.74
C ALA A 231 12.58 -3.33 -4.66
N LYS A 232 11.75 -2.73 -5.52
CA LYS A 232 11.55 -1.26 -5.54
C LYS A 232 10.87 -0.73 -4.27
N SER A 233 10.09 -1.56 -3.61
CA SER A 233 9.42 -1.27 -2.35
C SER A 233 9.43 -2.48 -1.43
N VAL A 234 9.78 -2.25 -0.17
CA VAL A 234 9.79 -3.28 0.88
C VAL A 234 8.82 -2.88 1.98
N ILE A 235 7.94 -3.82 2.32
CA ILE A 235 7.03 -3.69 3.47
C ILE A 235 7.36 -4.81 4.45
N TYR A 236 7.99 -4.46 5.56
CA TYR A 236 8.39 -5.38 6.61
C TYR A 236 7.55 -5.19 7.86
N SER A 237 7.05 -6.30 8.40
CA SER A 237 6.44 -6.36 9.72
C SER A 237 7.08 -7.48 10.52
N GLY A 238 7.74 -7.15 11.62
CA GLY A 238 8.52 -8.09 12.44
C GLY A 238 8.77 -7.56 13.85
N SER A 239 9.59 -8.26 14.63
CA SER A 239 9.93 -7.86 16.00
C SER A 239 11.12 -6.89 15.99
N ILE A 240 11.20 -6.00 16.99
CA ILE A 240 12.41 -5.19 17.20
C ILE A 240 13.61 -6.07 17.54
N ALA A 241 13.40 -7.20 18.23
CA ALA A 241 14.46 -8.15 18.52
C ALA A 241 15.12 -8.71 17.24
N ASP A 242 14.40 -8.71 16.11
CA ASP A 242 14.98 -9.15 14.83
C ASP A 242 16.03 -8.14 14.31
N LEU A 243 16.01 -6.88 14.77
CA LEU A 243 16.96 -5.83 14.39
C LEU A 243 18.32 -5.95 15.10
N ASP A 244 18.44 -6.76 16.15
CA ASP A 244 19.67 -6.97 16.93
C ASP A 244 20.66 -7.92 16.21
N THR A 245 20.69 -7.85 14.89
CA THR A 245 21.58 -8.64 14.04
C THR A 245 22.64 -7.73 13.44
N ASP A 246 23.76 -8.30 12.98
CA ASP A 246 24.84 -7.53 12.38
C ASP A 246 24.37 -6.79 11.10
N LEU A 247 24.01 -5.51 11.28
CA LEU A 247 23.50 -4.64 10.23
C LEU A 247 24.56 -4.22 9.20
N GLU A 248 25.85 -4.40 9.52
CA GLU A 248 26.95 -3.95 8.67
C GLU A 248 27.03 -4.78 7.39
N GLN A 249 26.68 -6.05 7.47
CA GLN A 249 26.77 -7.01 6.35
C GLN A 249 25.72 -6.78 5.26
N PHE A 250 24.75 -5.90 5.48
CA PHE A 250 23.56 -5.86 4.66
C PHE A 250 23.32 -4.52 3.97
N ASN A 251 23.03 -4.59 2.67
CA ASN A 251 22.70 -3.46 1.80
C ASN A 251 21.18 -3.28 1.62
N ILE A 252 20.62 -2.18 2.13
CA ILE A 252 19.21 -1.84 1.93
C ILE A 252 19.11 -1.12 0.58
N ALA A 253 18.67 -1.80 -0.48
CA ALA A 253 18.64 -1.23 -1.83
C ALA A 253 17.32 -0.53 -2.19
N THR A 254 16.27 -0.71 -1.37
CA THR A 254 14.93 -0.18 -1.65
C THR A 254 14.84 1.32 -1.41
N ARG A 255 14.17 2.04 -2.31
CA ARG A 255 13.86 3.47 -2.14
C ARG A 255 12.58 3.73 -1.35
N ASN A 256 11.71 2.71 -1.23
CA ASN A 256 10.43 2.83 -0.53
C ASN A 256 10.35 1.78 0.57
N LEU A 257 10.50 2.21 1.81
CA LEU A 257 10.59 1.33 2.97
C LEU A 257 9.41 1.55 3.92
N SER A 258 8.68 0.48 4.22
CA SER A 258 7.62 0.49 5.22
C SER A 258 7.89 -0.54 6.30
N LEU A 259 8.09 -0.07 7.53
CA LEU A 259 8.39 -0.85 8.71
C LEU A 259 7.20 -0.86 9.66
N THR A 260 6.95 -2.01 10.26
CA THR A 260 6.01 -2.19 11.37
C THR A 260 6.65 -3.12 12.38
N LEU A 261 7.19 -2.52 13.44
CA LEU A 261 8.05 -3.17 14.42
C LEU A 261 7.25 -3.45 15.71
N ASP A 262 7.12 -4.70 16.10
CA ASP A 262 6.44 -5.12 17.34
C ASP A 262 7.46 -5.30 18.49
N ALA A 263 7.17 -4.68 19.64
CA ALA A 263 7.94 -4.85 20.88
C ALA A 263 7.82 -6.25 21.45
N ARG A 264 6.63 -6.84 21.32
CA ARG A 264 6.27 -8.02 22.08
C ARG A 264 7.15 -9.16 21.57
N PRO A 265 8.00 -9.75 22.44
CA PRO A 265 8.59 -11.02 22.11
C PRO A 265 7.43 -11.94 21.74
N ARG A 266 7.61 -12.71 20.66
CA ARG A 266 6.53 -13.52 20.12
C ARG A 266 5.93 -14.37 21.24
N ARG A 267 4.64 -14.68 21.12
CA ARG A 267 3.98 -15.74 21.90
C ARG A 267 4.60 -17.10 21.56
N THR A 268 5.86 -17.32 21.92
CA THR A 268 6.32 -18.63 22.32
C THR A 268 5.59 -18.91 23.62
N PHE A 269 4.88 -20.03 23.71
CA PHE A 269 4.52 -20.53 25.03
C PHE A 269 5.81 -21.05 25.67
N PRO A 270 6.11 -20.67 26.92
CA PRO A 270 5.31 -19.89 27.87
C PRO A 270 5.33 -18.37 27.63
N VAL A 271 4.25 -17.68 28.04
CA VAL A 271 4.03 -16.23 27.88
C VAL A 271 5.21 -15.45 28.48
N ILE A 272 6.12 -14.96 27.63
CA ILE A 272 7.19 -14.07 28.08
C ILE A 272 6.55 -12.75 28.55
N PRO A 273 6.87 -12.26 29.76
CA PRO A 273 6.37 -10.98 30.23
C PRO A 273 6.74 -9.88 29.23
N VAL A 274 5.77 -8.99 28.97
CA VAL A 274 5.99 -7.85 28.08
C VAL A 274 7.14 -7.02 28.67
N PRO A 275 8.19 -6.70 27.87
CA PRO A 275 9.30 -5.89 28.38
C PRO A 275 8.76 -4.57 28.94
N ARG A 276 9.27 -4.17 30.11
CA ARG A 276 8.87 -2.93 30.79
C ARG A 276 9.43 -1.68 30.11
N THR A 277 10.42 -1.83 29.25
CA THR A 277 11.14 -0.75 28.59
C THR A 277 11.19 -0.98 27.09
N PHE A 278 11.30 0.12 26.33
CA PHE A 278 11.47 0.07 24.88
C PHE A 278 12.90 -0.41 24.54
N PRO A 279 13.08 -1.44 23.69
CA PRO A 279 14.40 -1.88 23.24
C PRO A 279 14.98 -0.87 22.23
N ALA A 280 15.67 0.15 22.73
CA ALA A 280 16.03 1.32 21.95
C ALA A 280 17.23 1.08 21.05
N GLU A 281 18.22 0.34 21.54
CA GLU A 281 19.52 0.13 20.92
C GLU A 281 19.42 -0.48 19.51
N PRO A 282 18.64 -1.57 19.28
CA PRO A 282 18.51 -2.14 17.94
C PRO A 282 17.84 -1.18 16.96
N VAL A 283 16.88 -0.37 17.43
CA VAL A 283 16.20 0.63 16.58
C VAL A 283 17.14 1.78 16.25
N ILE A 284 17.92 2.26 17.21
CA ILE A 284 18.92 3.32 17.02
C ILE A 284 19.98 2.88 16.00
N ALA A 285 20.56 1.69 16.20
CA ALA A 285 21.55 1.14 15.28
C ALA A 285 20.98 1.01 13.85
N PHE A 286 19.74 0.55 13.74
CA PHE A 286 19.06 0.42 12.47
C PHE A 286 18.76 1.77 11.78
N LEU A 287 18.31 2.77 12.53
CA LEU A 287 18.07 4.13 12.00
C LEU A 287 19.37 4.78 11.52
N ARG A 288 20.46 4.67 12.30
CA ARG A 288 21.80 5.13 11.87
C ARG A 288 22.23 4.46 10.56
N ARG A 289 21.99 3.16 10.44
CA ARG A 289 22.27 2.42 9.20
C ARG A 289 21.42 2.93 8.03
N LEU A 290 20.14 3.20 8.23
CA LEU A 290 19.29 3.84 7.21
C LEU A 290 19.76 5.25 6.84
N ALA A 291 20.27 6.01 7.81
CA ALA A 291 20.80 7.33 7.57
C ALA A 291 22.04 7.29 6.66
N GLN A 292 22.93 6.30 6.82
CA GLN A 292 24.11 6.13 5.96
C GLN A 292 23.79 5.85 4.49
N TYR A 293 22.60 5.30 4.21
CA TYR A 293 22.20 4.90 2.87
C TYR A 293 21.72 6.07 1.99
N CYS A 294 21.18 7.14 2.59
CA CYS A 294 20.82 8.42 1.96
C CYS A 294 19.96 8.37 0.67
N HIS A 295 19.29 7.26 0.33
CA HIS A 295 18.59 7.10 -0.96
C HIS A 295 17.08 6.84 -0.85
N LEU A 296 16.51 6.94 0.35
CA LEU A 296 15.07 6.73 0.55
C LEU A 296 14.25 7.87 -0.05
N ILE A 297 13.18 7.50 -0.75
CA ILE A 297 12.15 8.41 -1.29
C ILE A 297 10.88 8.33 -0.43
N GLU A 298 10.55 7.15 0.09
CA GLU A 298 9.46 6.95 1.04
C GLU A 298 9.96 6.16 2.25
N LEU A 299 9.70 6.71 3.44
CA LEU A 299 9.96 6.07 4.71
C LEU A 299 8.68 6.04 5.54
N LYS A 300 8.27 4.84 5.89
CA LYS A 300 7.12 4.58 6.76
C LYS A 300 7.57 3.75 7.94
N ILE A 301 7.36 4.24 9.16
CA ILE A 301 7.76 3.53 10.37
C ILE A 301 6.60 3.50 11.35
N LYS A 302 6.36 2.32 11.91
CA LYS A 302 5.33 2.08 12.93
C LYS A 302 5.91 1.22 14.03
N PHE A 303 5.66 1.61 15.26
CA PHE A 303 5.94 0.81 16.44
C PHE A 303 4.61 0.24 16.95
N CYS A 304 4.49 -1.09 16.95
CA CYS A 304 3.30 -1.82 17.38
C CYS A 304 3.44 -2.31 18.81
N SER A 305 2.30 -2.39 19.52
CA SER A 305 2.17 -3.00 20.85
C SER A 305 2.78 -2.22 22.02
N PHE A 306 3.08 -0.94 21.79
CA PHE A 306 3.60 -0.02 22.78
C PHE A 306 2.53 0.92 23.33
N CYS A 307 1.29 0.47 23.47
CA CYS A 307 0.17 1.38 23.81
C CYS A 307 0.39 2.16 25.12
N ASN A 308 1.38 1.78 25.94
CA ASN A 308 1.74 2.42 27.21
C ASN A 308 3.26 2.66 27.38
N LEU A 309 4.08 2.52 26.34
CA LEU A 309 5.53 2.72 26.45
C LEU A 309 5.95 3.93 25.64
N ASP A 310 6.58 4.87 26.32
CA ASP A 310 7.14 6.07 25.72
C ASP A 310 8.31 5.69 24.81
N ILE A 311 8.35 6.33 23.64
CA ILE A 311 9.48 6.17 22.71
C ILE A 311 10.62 7.05 23.24
N PRO A 312 11.78 6.47 23.57
CA PRO A 312 12.91 7.24 24.07
C PRO A 312 13.33 8.34 23.10
N ASP A 313 13.67 9.53 23.62
CA ASP A 313 14.11 10.67 22.83
C ASP A 313 15.32 10.35 21.92
N ALA A 314 16.16 9.40 22.32
CA ALA A 314 17.25 8.92 21.50
C ALA A 314 16.78 8.34 20.16
N ILE A 315 15.67 7.59 20.15
CA ILE A 315 15.10 7.03 18.90
C ILE A 315 14.54 8.14 18.02
N THR A 316 13.84 9.09 18.62
CA THR A 316 13.26 10.24 17.92
C THR A 316 14.34 11.07 17.24
N ARG A 317 15.44 11.37 17.94
CA ARG A 317 16.61 12.08 17.37
C ARG A 317 17.24 11.31 16.21
N GLU A 318 17.42 10.01 16.34
CA GLU A 318 17.98 9.17 15.27
C GLU A 318 17.04 9.05 14.06
N LEU A 319 15.72 9.03 14.29
CA LEU A 319 14.73 9.10 13.22
C LEU A 319 14.83 10.42 12.46
N PHE A 320 14.99 11.55 13.16
CA PHE A 320 15.16 12.85 12.51
C PHE A 320 16.49 12.95 11.76
N GLY A 321 17.58 12.42 12.34
CA GLY A 321 18.86 12.27 11.64
C GLY A 321 18.72 11.45 10.36
N THR A 322 17.98 10.34 10.41
CA THR A 322 17.67 9.51 9.24
C THR A 322 16.90 10.29 8.18
N VAL A 323 15.89 11.06 8.58
CA VAL A 323 15.10 11.90 7.67
C VAL A 323 15.99 12.95 6.99
N LEU A 324 16.83 13.66 7.75
CA LEU A 324 17.73 14.69 7.21
C LEU A 324 18.81 14.12 6.29
N ALA A 325 19.33 12.93 6.59
CA ALA A 325 20.35 12.27 5.77
C ALA A 325 19.79 11.82 4.40
N ASN A 326 18.50 11.48 4.33
CA ASN A 326 17.83 11.07 3.10
C ASN A 326 17.29 12.29 2.35
N VAL A 327 18.17 13.09 1.74
CA VAL A 327 17.84 14.39 1.12
C VAL A 327 16.76 14.33 0.03
N ASP A 328 16.55 13.16 -0.58
CA ASP A 328 15.53 12.92 -1.62
C ASP A 328 14.21 12.37 -1.05
N LEU A 329 14.07 12.26 0.28
CA LEU A 329 12.87 11.77 0.92
C LEU A 329 11.68 12.69 0.58
N GLN A 330 10.64 12.10 0.01
CA GLN A 330 9.40 12.79 -0.39
C GLN A 330 8.24 12.48 0.54
N ILE A 331 8.20 11.28 1.11
CA ILE A 331 7.11 10.81 1.98
C ILE A 331 7.69 10.30 3.29
N LEU A 332 7.26 10.91 4.39
CA LEU A 332 7.46 10.41 5.75
C LEU A 332 6.10 10.02 6.34
N ASP A 333 5.90 8.73 6.62
CA ASP A 333 4.64 8.20 7.16
C ASP A 333 4.86 7.56 8.54
N LEU A 334 4.48 8.32 9.57
CA LEU A 334 4.52 7.91 10.98
C LEU A 334 3.11 7.52 11.49
N ALA A 335 2.12 7.37 10.60
CA ALA A 335 0.74 7.16 10.99
C ALA A 335 0.41 5.67 11.25
N GLY A 336 0.14 5.31 12.51
CA GLY A 336 -0.27 3.96 12.94
C GLY A 336 -1.78 3.83 13.22
N TRP A 337 -2.41 2.71 12.82
CA TRP A 337 -3.86 2.50 13.01
C TRP A 337 -4.27 2.18 14.45
N PHE A 338 -3.38 1.54 15.21
CA PHE A 338 -3.65 1.05 16.57
C PHE A 338 -2.59 1.47 17.58
N CYS A 339 -1.54 2.12 17.09
CA CYS A 339 -0.40 2.53 17.88
C CYS A 339 -0.14 3.96 17.46
N TYR A 340 -0.65 4.87 18.26
CA TYR A 340 -0.17 6.23 18.25
C TYR A 340 1.28 6.08 18.68
N ILE A 341 2.19 6.38 17.76
CA ILE A 341 3.51 6.83 18.20
C ILE A 341 3.15 8.04 19.06
N GLN A 342 3.12 7.85 20.39
CA GLN A 342 2.95 8.94 21.33
C GLN A 342 4.28 9.69 21.28
N LEU A 343 4.52 10.36 20.15
CA LEU A 343 5.51 11.40 20.14
C LEU A 343 5.03 12.40 21.16
N MET A 344 5.87 12.67 22.14
CA MET A 344 5.58 13.69 23.11
C MET A 344 5.49 15.04 22.40
N LYS A 345 4.85 16.02 23.04
CA LYS A 345 4.61 17.35 22.46
C LYS A 345 5.93 18.00 22.00
N GLU A 346 6.99 17.80 22.77
CA GLU A 346 8.34 18.28 22.54
C GLU A 346 8.92 17.68 21.24
N GLN A 347 8.72 16.37 21.05
CA GLN A 347 9.19 15.62 19.88
C GLN A 347 8.50 16.06 18.59
N PHE A 348 7.24 16.49 18.63
CA PHE A 348 6.57 17.07 17.46
C PHE A 348 7.17 18.41 17.05
N THR A 349 7.58 19.23 18.02
CA THR A 349 8.21 20.52 17.73
C THR A 349 9.54 20.30 17.02
N GLU A 350 10.35 19.36 17.51
CA GLU A 350 11.61 18.98 16.88
C GLU A 350 11.40 18.35 15.50
N LEU A 351 10.39 17.48 15.33
CA LEU A 351 9.99 16.94 14.02
C LEU A 351 9.66 18.06 13.03
N PHE A 352 8.92 19.09 13.46
CA PHE A 352 8.55 20.19 12.57
C PHE A 352 9.75 21.04 12.19
N GLU A 353 10.69 21.32 13.09
CA GLU A 353 11.92 22.03 12.74
C GLU A 353 12.80 21.21 11.79
N CYS A 354 12.88 19.88 11.97
CA CYS A 354 13.54 18.96 11.04
C CYS A 354 12.89 18.99 9.64
N VAL A 355 11.58 18.81 9.55
CA VAL A 355 10.84 18.77 8.27
C VAL A 355 10.80 20.13 7.57
N LYS A 356 10.86 21.22 8.32
CA LYS A 356 10.86 22.59 7.81
C LYS A 356 12.03 22.86 6.86
N VAL A 357 13.21 22.30 7.13
CA VAL A 357 14.42 22.48 6.29
C VAL A 357 14.54 21.43 5.17
N HIS A 358 13.72 20.38 5.19
CA HIS A 358 13.79 19.28 4.24
C HIS A 358 13.19 19.62 2.86
N LYS A 359 14.04 20.05 1.92
CA LYS A 359 13.65 20.60 0.60
C LYS A 359 12.84 19.64 -0.28
N SER A 360 13.08 18.34 -0.18
CA SER A 360 12.41 17.32 -1.01
C SER A 360 11.13 16.78 -0.39
N LEU A 361 10.88 17.00 0.90
CA LEU A 361 9.72 16.38 1.56
C LEU A 361 8.44 17.02 1.03
N ARG A 362 7.47 16.18 0.68
CA ARG A 362 6.17 16.59 0.14
C ARG A 362 5.03 16.14 1.01
N THR A 363 5.15 15.00 1.67
CA THR A 363 4.09 14.44 2.50
C THR A 363 4.62 14.06 3.87
N LEU A 364 4.01 14.60 4.91
CA LEU A 364 4.17 14.15 6.29
C LEU A 364 2.84 13.53 6.73
N ARG A 365 2.82 12.21 7.01
CA ARG A 365 1.65 11.54 7.59
C ARG A 365 1.87 11.28 9.06
N ILE A 366 1.00 11.84 9.90
CA ILE A 366 1.05 11.69 11.36
C ILE A 366 -0.37 11.51 11.89
N ASN A 367 -0.54 10.71 12.95
CA ASN A 367 -1.82 10.59 13.64
C ASN A 367 -1.78 11.44 14.92
N VAL A 368 -2.61 12.47 14.93
CA VAL A 368 -2.71 13.46 16.02
C VAL A 368 -4.06 13.33 16.70
N HIS A 369 -4.04 13.01 17.99
CA HIS A 369 -5.21 13.00 18.86
C HIS A 369 -5.59 14.41 19.32
N ASP A 370 -4.70 15.01 20.12
CA ASP A 370 -4.83 16.37 20.56
C ASP A 370 -4.18 17.30 19.53
N LYS A 371 -5.03 17.82 18.64
CA LYS A 371 -4.62 18.75 17.59
C LYS A 371 -4.10 20.07 18.17
N GLU A 372 -4.66 20.53 19.29
CA GLU A 372 -4.25 21.81 19.88
C GLU A 372 -2.94 21.67 20.64
N GLY A 373 -2.75 20.58 21.40
CA GLY A 373 -1.48 20.26 22.02
C GLY A 373 -0.35 20.08 21.01
N THR A 374 -0.62 19.36 19.91
CA THR A 374 0.40 19.02 18.90
C THR A 374 0.71 20.16 17.93
N PHE A 375 -0.32 20.83 17.39
CA PHE A 375 -0.12 21.93 16.42
C PHE A 375 -0.06 23.31 17.09
N GLY A 376 -0.18 23.36 18.42
CA GLY A 376 -0.28 24.58 19.19
C GLY A 376 -1.66 25.25 19.07
N PRO A 377 -1.91 26.28 19.90
CA PRO A 377 -3.16 27.01 19.87
C PRO A 377 -3.42 27.59 18.48
N SER A 378 -4.63 27.39 17.96
CA SER A 378 -5.00 27.79 16.60
C SER A 378 -4.02 27.30 15.52
N PHE A 379 -3.44 26.10 15.68
CA PHE A 379 -2.55 25.47 14.71
C PHE A 379 -1.31 26.33 14.36
N ILE A 380 -0.79 27.13 15.29
CA ILE A 380 0.32 28.05 15.02
C ILE A 380 1.60 27.33 14.54
N TYR A 381 1.92 26.16 15.08
CA TYR A 381 3.11 25.40 14.68
C TYR A 381 2.95 24.83 13.27
N LEU A 382 1.77 24.30 12.94
CA LEU A 382 1.50 23.83 11.58
C LEU A 382 1.51 24.96 10.55
N ARG A 383 0.95 26.13 10.90
CA ARG A 383 1.03 27.33 10.04
C ARG A 383 2.48 27.71 9.76
N ARG A 384 3.31 27.81 10.80
CA ARG A 384 4.73 28.13 10.67
C ARG A 384 5.46 27.13 9.76
N LEU A 385 5.25 25.84 10.00
CA LEU A 385 5.82 24.76 9.18
C LEU A 385 5.47 24.92 7.69
N LEU A 386 4.18 25.09 7.38
CA LEU A 386 3.69 25.19 6.01
C LEU A 386 4.10 26.50 5.32
N SER A 387 4.29 27.58 6.07
CA SER A 387 4.82 28.84 5.53
C SER A 387 6.29 28.72 5.13
N CYS A 388 7.08 27.95 5.89
CA CYS A 388 8.49 27.72 5.60
C CYS A 388 8.70 26.64 4.53
N ASN A 389 7.96 25.53 4.59
CA ASN A 389 8.02 24.46 3.60
C ASN A 389 6.73 24.44 2.77
N ARG A 390 6.70 25.30 1.74
CA ARG A 390 5.51 25.50 0.89
C ARG A 390 5.12 24.30 0.03
N LYS A 391 5.96 23.26 -0.05
CA LYS A 391 5.67 22.05 -0.84
C LYS A 391 5.14 20.90 0.03
N LEU A 392 5.10 21.08 1.35
CA LEU A 392 4.68 20.06 2.30
C LEU A 392 3.15 19.99 2.41
N VAL A 393 2.64 18.77 2.52
CA VAL A 393 1.27 18.43 2.89
C VAL A 393 1.29 17.55 4.14
N VAL A 394 0.57 17.97 5.18
CA VAL A 394 0.43 17.20 6.42
C VAL A 394 -0.94 16.51 6.44
N THR A 395 -0.94 15.18 6.44
CA THR A 395 -2.16 14.36 6.44
C THR A 395 -2.21 13.42 7.64
N CYS A 396 -3.40 12.95 7.99
CA CYS A 396 -3.52 11.81 8.91
C CYS A 396 -3.37 10.46 8.19
N GLY A 397 -3.43 9.36 8.93
CA GLY A 397 -3.21 8.01 8.41
C GLY A 397 -4.23 7.51 7.39
N ASN A 398 -5.38 8.18 7.25
CA ASN A 398 -6.36 7.90 6.19
C ASN A 398 -6.19 8.79 4.95
N GLY A 399 -5.16 9.65 4.93
CA GLY A 399 -4.88 10.58 3.82
C GLY A 399 -5.62 11.91 3.89
N LYS A 400 -6.47 12.15 4.88
CA LYS A 400 -7.14 13.46 5.05
C LYS A 400 -6.13 14.51 5.51
N VAL A 401 -6.12 15.65 4.82
CA VAL A 401 -5.30 16.80 5.16
C VAL A 401 -5.79 17.42 6.48
N TYR A 402 -4.86 17.81 7.36
CA TYR A 402 -5.20 18.53 8.58
C TYR A 402 -5.68 19.95 8.25
N THR A 403 -6.83 20.35 8.80
CA THR A 403 -7.39 21.71 8.67
C THR A 403 -7.87 22.22 10.03
N ASP A 404 -7.79 23.53 10.23
CA ASP A 404 -8.41 24.24 11.35
C ASP A 404 -9.88 24.55 11.06
N LYS A 405 -10.66 24.89 12.10
CA LYS A 405 -12.07 25.25 11.96
C LYS A 405 -12.28 26.55 11.15
N LYS A 406 -11.36 27.51 11.27
CA LYS A 406 -11.43 28.81 10.59
C LYS A 406 -11.03 28.74 9.11
N GLY A 407 -10.52 27.60 8.63
CA GLY A 407 -10.08 27.42 7.24
C GLY A 407 -8.75 28.08 6.89
N THR A 408 -8.02 28.64 7.87
CA THR A 408 -6.71 29.28 7.68
C THR A 408 -5.69 28.31 7.08
N ILE A 409 -5.65 27.07 7.58
CA ILE A 409 -4.74 26.02 7.09
C ILE A 409 -5.13 25.61 5.67
N LYS A 410 -6.43 25.52 5.37
CA LYS A 410 -6.92 25.21 4.02
C LYS A 410 -6.52 26.32 3.04
N ALA A 411 -6.64 27.58 3.44
CA ALA A 411 -6.18 28.72 2.66
C ALA A 411 -4.66 28.67 2.41
N LEU A 412 -3.88 28.32 3.45
CA LEU A 412 -2.42 28.18 3.34
C LEU A 412 -2.01 27.06 2.36
N TYR A 413 -2.65 25.89 2.41
CA TYR A 413 -2.43 24.85 1.40
C TYR A 413 -2.80 25.29 -0.01
N SER A 414 -3.87 26.07 -0.15
CA SER A 414 -4.28 26.62 -1.44
C SER A 414 -3.24 27.60 -1.99
N LEU A 415 -2.70 28.48 -1.15
CA LEU A 415 -1.64 29.42 -1.49
C LEU A 415 -0.34 28.68 -1.86
N ASN A 416 0.02 27.67 -1.08
CA ASN A 416 1.19 26.83 -1.32
C ASN A 416 1.09 26.04 -2.64
N ARG A 417 -0.09 25.51 -2.98
CA ARG A 417 -0.34 24.87 -4.28
C ARG A 417 -0.19 25.86 -5.43
N PHE A 418 -0.72 27.08 -5.25
CA PHE A 418 -0.57 28.15 -6.23
C PHE A 418 0.91 28.47 -6.46
N TYR A 419 1.67 28.70 -5.37
CA TYR A 419 3.13 28.91 -5.43
C TYR A 419 3.87 27.79 -6.15
N ALA A 420 3.56 26.53 -5.85
CA ALA A 420 4.18 25.38 -6.51
C ALA A 420 3.89 25.33 -8.02
N GLY A 421 2.67 25.72 -8.43
CA GLY A 421 2.31 25.89 -9.83
C GLY A 421 3.14 26.95 -10.54
N LEU A 422 3.37 28.11 -9.89
CA LEU A 422 4.22 29.17 -10.45
C LEU A 422 5.66 28.71 -10.66
N VAL A 423 6.24 28.01 -9.69
CA VAL A 423 7.60 27.47 -9.82
C VAL A 423 7.70 26.49 -11.00
N ALA A 424 6.67 25.70 -11.27
CA ALA A 424 6.63 24.82 -12.44
C ALA A 424 6.46 25.57 -13.77
N MET A 425 5.83 26.75 -13.77
CA MET A 425 5.70 27.59 -14.97
C MET A 425 7.03 28.18 -15.42
N VAL A 426 7.94 28.48 -14.48
CA VAL A 426 9.28 28.99 -14.81
C VAL A 426 10.06 28.03 -15.72
N ALA A 427 9.79 26.73 -15.63
CA ALA A 427 10.45 25.71 -16.45
C ALA A 427 9.86 25.57 -17.87
N GLN A 428 8.86 26.37 -18.26
CA GLN A 428 8.18 26.26 -19.55
C GLN A 428 8.78 27.19 -20.62
N CYS A 429 8.48 26.89 -21.90
CA CYS A 429 8.85 27.72 -23.04
C CYS A 429 8.30 29.16 -22.91
N PRO A 430 9.07 30.21 -23.29
CA PRO A 430 8.71 31.61 -23.06
C PRO A 430 7.30 32.01 -23.54
N ILE A 431 6.89 31.54 -24.72
CA ILE A 431 5.59 31.87 -25.33
C ILE A 431 4.42 31.41 -24.43
N TRP A 432 4.49 30.17 -23.95
CA TRP A 432 3.46 29.63 -23.05
C TRP A 432 3.48 30.29 -21.69
N ARG A 433 4.66 30.74 -21.25
CA ARG A 433 4.86 31.38 -19.95
C ARG A 433 4.05 32.68 -19.83
N SER A 434 4.10 33.56 -20.85
CA SER A 434 3.35 34.83 -20.86
C SER A 434 1.83 34.60 -20.84
N LEU A 435 1.34 33.69 -21.70
CA LEU A 435 -0.08 33.30 -21.75
C LEU A 435 -0.56 32.71 -20.41
N LEU A 436 0.26 31.84 -19.79
CA LEU A 436 -0.07 31.20 -18.52
C LEU A 436 -0.08 32.19 -17.36
N VAL A 437 0.87 33.12 -17.31
CA VAL A 437 0.90 34.17 -16.28
C VAL A 437 -0.31 35.08 -16.41
N THR A 438 -0.64 35.54 -17.62
CA THR A 438 -1.83 36.37 -17.88
C THR A 438 -3.11 35.63 -17.48
N THR A 439 -3.26 34.37 -17.89
CA THR A 439 -4.41 33.54 -17.53
C THR A 439 -4.51 33.34 -16.02
N THR A 440 -3.37 33.12 -15.36
CA THR A 440 -3.30 32.93 -13.91
C THR A 440 -3.65 34.21 -13.15
N LEU A 441 -3.18 35.36 -13.63
CA LEU A 441 -3.50 36.67 -13.08
C LEU A 441 -5.03 36.89 -13.12
N VAL A 442 -5.62 36.79 -14.32
CA VAL A 442 -7.04 37.08 -14.53
C VAL A 442 -7.94 36.08 -13.79
N LYS A 443 -7.70 34.77 -13.94
CA LYS A 443 -8.62 33.73 -13.46
C LYS A 443 -8.40 33.34 -11.99
N SER A 444 -7.19 33.44 -11.46
CA SER A 444 -6.83 32.84 -10.16
C SER A 444 -6.28 33.80 -9.12
N ALA A 445 -5.66 34.91 -9.53
CA ALA A 445 -4.99 35.85 -8.63
C ALA A 445 -5.73 37.18 -8.46
N SER A 446 -6.45 37.66 -9.47
CA SER A 446 -7.08 39.00 -9.53
C SER A 446 -7.89 39.41 -8.29
N LYS A 447 -8.54 38.46 -7.61
CA LYS A 447 -9.35 38.70 -6.39
C LYS A 447 -8.63 38.35 -5.08
N ASN A 448 -7.33 38.06 -5.12
CA ASN A 448 -6.54 37.65 -3.97
C ASN A 448 -5.16 38.31 -3.99
N PHE A 449 -5.00 39.36 -3.18
CA PHE A 449 -3.77 40.14 -3.08
C PHE A 449 -2.51 39.29 -2.88
N GLN A 450 -2.56 38.27 -2.02
CA GLN A 450 -1.38 37.41 -1.77
C GLN A 450 -0.99 36.60 -3.02
N ARG A 451 -1.95 36.10 -3.78
CA ARG A 451 -1.65 35.39 -5.03
C ARG A 451 -1.13 36.32 -6.11
N THR A 452 -1.69 37.52 -6.23
CA THR A 452 -1.19 38.55 -7.15
C THR A 452 0.25 38.92 -6.82
N ALA A 453 0.53 39.21 -5.54
CA ALA A 453 1.88 39.52 -5.07
C ALA A 453 2.87 38.37 -5.36
N LEU A 454 2.49 37.11 -5.09
CA LEU A 454 3.34 35.96 -5.40
C LEU A 454 3.58 35.75 -6.89
N LEU A 455 2.55 35.98 -7.73
CA LEU A 455 2.69 35.92 -9.18
C LEU A 455 3.70 36.96 -9.65
N PHE A 456 3.61 38.18 -9.11
CA PHE A 456 4.46 39.29 -9.48
C PHE A 456 5.90 39.11 -9.00
N GLU A 457 6.09 38.57 -7.79
CA GLU A 457 7.42 38.24 -7.25
C GLU A 457 8.18 37.25 -8.14
N LYS A 458 7.48 36.32 -8.82
CA LYS A 458 8.10 35.24 -9.60
C LYS A 458 8.18 35.50 -11.10
N HIS A 459 7.41 36.45 -11.61
CA HIS A 459 7.24 36.69 -13.04
C HIS A 459 7.24 38.18 -13.37
N SER A 460 8.07 38.97 -12.69
CA SER A 460 8.19 40.41 -12.91
C SER A 460 8.65 40.76 -14.33
N ASP A 461 9.47 39.89 -14.93
CA ASP A 461 9.91 39.98 -16.33
C ASP A 461 8.73 39.95 -17.31
N ILE A 462 7.80 39.02 -17.12
CA ILE A 462 6.63 38.86 -17.98
C ILE A 462 5.66 40.03 -17.80
N LEU A 463 5.54 40.57 -16.59
CA LEU A 463 4.70 41.76 -16.38
C LEU A 463 5.27 42.97 -17.10
N HIS A 464 6.60 43.12 -17.11
CA HIS A 464 7.24 44.18 -17.85
C HIS A 464 6.98 44.04 -19.35
N GLU A 465 7.09 42.81 -19.89
CA GLU A 465 6.72 42.50 -21.27
C GLU A 465 5.25 42.85 -21.55
N LEU A 466 4.31 42.44 -20.69
CA LEU A 466 2.89 42.73 -20.85
C LEU A 466 2.57 44.24 -20.80
N LEU A 467 3.29 45.01 -19.96
CA LEU A 467 3.15 46.47 -19.89
C LEU A 467 3.65 47.14 -21.18
N GLN A 468 4.81 46.71 -21.70
CA GLN A 468 5.33 47.22 -22.97
C GLN A 468 4.36 46.98 -24.14
N HIS A 469 3.67 45.83 -24.16
CA HIS A 469 2.67 45.55 -25.19
C HIS A 469 1.39 46.38 -25.00
N ALA A 470 1.00 46.67 -23.76
CA ALA A 470 -0.18 47.49 -23.48
C ALA A 470 0.02 48.96 -23.92
N ASP A 471 1.23 49.51 -23.78
CA ASP A 471 1.52 50.89 -24.19
C ASP A 471 1.48 51.06 -25.73
N LEU A 472 1.95 50.05 -26.47
CA LEU A 472 1.91 50.06 -27.95
C LEU A 472 0.48 50.05 -28.52
N ASP A 473 -0.46 49.38 -27.85
CA ASP A 473 -1.87 49.39 -28.26
C ASP A 473 -2.55 50.75 -28.02
N ILE A 474 -2.11 51.50 -27.01
CA ILE A 474 -2.65 52.84 -26.69
C ILE A 474 -2.18 53.86 -27.73
N GLU A 475 -0.88 53.90 -28.07
CA GLU A 475 -0.35 54.80 -29.10
C GLU A 475 -0.91 54.49 -30.50
N GLY A 476 -1.18 53.21 -30.79
CA GLY A 476 -1.87 52.79 -32.01
C GLY A 476 -3.32 53.28 -32.07
N GLN A 477 -4.05 53.26 -30.95
CA GLN A 477 -5.42 53.77 -30.88
C GLN A 477 -5.50 55.30 -30.96
N GLU A 478 -4.60 56.03 -30.30
CA GLU A 478 -4.61 57.51 -30.38
C GLU A 478 -4.34 58.02 -31.80
N ASN A 479 -3.42 57.39 -32.54
CA ASN A 479 -3.20 57.70 -33.95
C ASN A 479 -4.40 57.32 -34.83
N TYR A 480 -5.13 56.26 -34.50
CA TYR A 480 -6.35 55.88 -35.21
C TYR A 480 -7.51 56.86 -34.94
N PHE A 481 -7.65 57.37 -33.72
CA PHE A 481 -8.65 58.38 -33.37
C PHE A 481 -8.31 59.77 -33.92
N ALA A 482 -7.04 60.12 -34.06
CA ALA A 482 -6.61 61.37 -34.72
C ALA A 482 -6.89 61.40 -36.23
N LEU A 483 -7.01 60.23 -36.87
CA LEU A 483 -7.32 60.08 -38.30
C LEU A 483 -8.82 59.94 -38.61
N LEU A 484 -9.69 59.85 -37.60
CA LEU A 484 -11.13 59.84 -37.84
C LEU A 484 -11.60 61.26 -38.20
N PRO A 485 -12.19 61.49 -39.39
CA PRO A 485 -12.65 62.81 -39.81
C PRO A 485 -13.64 63.36 -38.80
N SER A 486 -13.39 64.60 -38.37
CA SER A 486 -14.18 65.31 -37.38
C SER A 486 -15.66 65.30 -37.80
N ARG A 487 -16.52 64.71 -36.96
CA ARG A 487 -17.98 64.72 -37.20
C ARG A 487 -18.44 66.15 -37.45
N PRO A 488 -19.15 66.43 -38.55
CA PRO A 488 -19.61 67.78 -38.86
C PRO A 488 -20.49 68.29 -37.72
N ARG A 489 -20.11 69.46 -37.16
CA ARG A 489 -20.90 70.16 -36.17
C ARG A 489 -22.26 70.48 -36.76
N ARG A 490 -23.32 69.89 -36.21
CA ARG A 490 -24.69 70.35 -36.47
C ARG A 490 -24.85 71.72 -35.84
N HIS A 491 -24.95 72.75 -36.68
CA HIS A 491 -25.47 74.04 -36.27
C HIS A 491 -26.97 73.90 -35.99
N SER A 492 -27.36 74.23 -34.77
CA SER A 492 -28.74 74.51 -34.35
C SER A 492 -28.73 75.75 -33.49
#